data_AF-A0A9X3VBH8-F1
#
_entry.id   AF-A0A9X3VBH8-F1
#
_cell.length_a   1.000
_cell.length_b   1.000
_cell.length_c   1.000
_cell.angle_alpha   90.00
_cell.angle_beta   90.00
_cell.angle_gamma   90.00
#
_symmetry.space_group_name_H-M   'P 1'
#
loop_
_entity.id
_entity.type
_entity.pdbx_description
1 polymer ?
#
loop_
_entity_poly.entity_id
_entity_poly.type
_entity_poly.pdbx_seq_one_letter_code
_entity_poly.pdbx_strand_id
1 'polypeptide(L)'
;MRLLQRYKELMDLAGVGDFSELESFSKYLKNNYSLAEDVDEFCNYLIGNYEHLSVALKISLLDIFSRLDSNMACRLVEKDLSNAYRDFRHAGSKVHQILLIISQSDGVRLPTISIEFNKNMEIALLLLSGKSLKHVLNS
;
A
#
# COMPACT_ATOMS: atom_id res chain seq x y z
N MET A 1 -1.67 8.78 31.67
CA MET A 1 -1.01 7.68 30.92
C MET A 1 -0.49 8.27 29.62
N ARG A 2 0.73 7.95 29.19
CA ARG A 2 1.32 8.53 27.96
C ARG A 2 0.59 8.00 26.72
N LEU A 3 0.27 8.87 25.78
CA LEU A 3 -0.48 8.55 24.56
C LEU A 3 0.19 7.43 23.77
N LEU A 4 1.52 7.51 23.63
CA LEU A 4 2.30 6.51 22.92
C LEU A 4 2.22 5.12 23.59
N GLN A 5 2.20 5.07 24.92
CA GLN A 5 2.14 3.81 25.64
C GLN A 5 0.78 3.14 25.50
N ARG A 6 -0.30 3.92 25.61
CA ARG A 6 -1.66 3.42 25.35
C ARG A 6 -1.82 2.93 23.92
N TYR A 7 -1.25 3.64 22.96
CA TYR A 7 -1.25 3.21 21.58
C TYR A 7 -0.56 1.84 21.40
N LYS A 8 0.63 1.65 21.97
CA LYS A 8 1.36 0.36 21.87
C LYS A 8 0.52 -0.80 22.41
N GLU A 9 -0.07 -0.65 23.59
CA GLU A 9 -0.97 -1.66 24.17
C GLU A 9 -2.12 -2.03 23.24
N LEU A 10 -2.76 -1.03 22.61
CA LEU A 10 -3.87 -1.25 21.68
C LEU A 10 -3.42 -1.92 20.39
N MET A 11 -2.21 -1.61 19.90
CA MET A 11 -1.67 -2.27 18.72
C MET A 11 -1.26 -3.71 19.00
N ASP A 12 -0.79 -4.02 20.21
CA ASP A 12 -0.50 -5.40 20.63
C ASP A 12 -1.79 -6.23 20.67
N LEU A 13 -2.89 -5.66 21.21
CA LEU A 13 -4.22 -6.26 21.19
C LEU A 13 -4.76 -6.44 19.76
N ALA A 14 -4.62 -5.41 18.92
CA ALA A 14 -5.06 -5.48 17.53
C ALA A 14 -4.20 -6.44 16.70
N GLY A 15 -2.93 -6.66 17.08
CA GLY A 15 -2.04 -7.68 16.53
C GLY A 15 -2.51 -9.12 16.74
N VAL A 16 -3.29 -9.37 17.80
CA VAL A 16 -3.97 -10.65 18.05
C VAL A 16 -5.43 -10.67 17.58
N GLY A 17 -5.87 -9.63 16.86
CA GLY A 17 -7.19 -9.54 16.24
C GLY A 17 -8.26 -8.84 17.08
N ASP A 18 -7.91 -8.25 18.22
CA ASP A 18 -8.85 -7.49 19.05
C ASP A 18 -8.78 -5.98 18.73
N PHE A 19 -9.81 -5.48 18.06
CA PHE A 19 -9.95 -4.08 17.64
C PHE A 19 -10.96 -3.29 18.51
N SER A 20 -11.50 -3.92 19.57
CA SER A 20 -12.65 -3.40 20.32
C SER A 20 -12.40 -2.03 20.96
N GLU A 21 -11.18 -1.78 21.42
CA GLU A 21 -10.82 -0.54 22.11
C GLU A 21 -10.33 0.59 21.18
N LEU A 22 -10.14 0.33 19.89
CA LEU A 22 -9.64 1.33 18.94
C LEU A 22 -10.65 2.47 18.71
N GLU A 23 -11.94 2.19 18.71
CA GLU A 23 -12.97 3.23 18.55
C GLU A 23 -12.98 4.17 19.76
N SER A 24 -12.90 3.61 20.97
CA SER A 24 -12.80 4.36 22.22
C SER A 24 -11.51 5.19 22.28
N PHE A 25 -10.40 4.63 21.82
CA PHE A 25 -9.13 5.34 21.70
C PHE A 25 -9.18 6.48 20.68
N SER A 26 -9.82 6.27 19.53
CA SER A 26 -10.04 7.31 18.52
C SER A 26 -10.84 8.48 19.08
N LYS A 27 -11.92 8.20 19.82
CA LYS A 27 -12.71 9.23 20.52
C LYS A 27 -11.88 9.96 21.58
N TYR A 28 -11.06 9.24 22.33
CA TYR A 28 -10.15 9.84 23.32
C TYR A 28 -9.13 10.78 22.66
N LEU A 29 -8.47 10.30 21.60
CA LEU A 29 -7.54 11.08 20.79
C LEU A 29 -8.21 12.35 20.25
N LYS A 30 -9.43 12.25 19.69
CA LYS A 30 -10.14 13.43 19.16
C LYS A 30 -10.29 14.57 20.15
N ASN A 31 -10.49 14.24 21.41
CA ASN A 31 -10.76 15.22 22.45
C ASN A 31 -9.49 15.69 23.18
N ASN A 32 -8.37 14.94 23.07
CA ASN A 32 -7.18 15.17 23.89
C ASN A 32 -5.87 15.24 23.09
N TYR A 33 -5.90 15.00 21.78
CA TYR A 33 -4.70 14.92 20.93
C TYR A 33 -3.88 16.19 21.00
N SER A 34 -4.46 17.38 20.78
CA SER A 34 -3.74 18.65 20.86
C SER A 34 -3.25 19.04 22.27
N LEU A 35 -3.71 18.33 23.31
CA LEU A 35 -3.37 18.58 24.71
C LEU A 35 -2.38 17.55 25.26
N ALA A 36 -2.05 16.52 24.50
CA ALA A 36 -1.11 15.50 24.92
C ALA A 36 0.32 16.03 24.83
N GLU A 37 1.09 15.86 25.90
CA GLU A 37 2.49 16.32 25.97
C GLU A 37 3.42 15.50 25.06
N ASP A 38 2.99 14.32 24.61
CA ASP A 38 3.79 13.36 23.84
C ASP A 38 3.33 13.16 22.38
N VAL A 39 2.59 14.13 21.82
CA VAL A 39 2.09 14.07 20.43
C VAL A 39 3.22 13.92 19.41
N ASP A 40 4.27 14.74 19.53
CA ASP A 40 5.38 14.69 18.56
C ASP A 40 6.12 13.35 18.62
N GLU A 41 6.34 12.82 19.83
CA GLU A 41 6.95 11.50 20.03
C GLU A 41 6.07 10.39 19.43
N PHE A 42 4.75 10.48 19.66
CA PHE A 42 3.76 9.57 19.12
C PHE A 42 3.72 9.58 17.59
N CYS A 43 3.68 10.75 16.95
CA CYS A 43 3.69 10.91 15.50
C CYS A 43 4.99 10.36 14.88
N ASN A 44 6.13 10.68 15.50
CA ASN A 44 7.43 10.18 15.02
C ASN A 44 7.53 8.66 15.12
N TYR A 45 7.05 8.08 16.22
CA TYR A 45 6.99 6.63 16.39
C TYR A 45 6.13 5.96 15.31
N LEU A 46 4.95 6.52 15.03
CA LEU A 46 4.04 6.01 14.01
C LEU A 46 4.68 6.02 12.62
N ILE A 47 5.24 7.14 12.18
CA ILE A 47 5.87 7.25 10.86
C ILE A 47 7.02 6.25 10.69
N GLY A 48 7.79 6.04 11.77
CA GLY A 48 8.91 5.10 11.79
C GLY A 48 8.48 3.63 11.68
N ASN A 49 7.35 3.27 12.28
CA ASN A 49 6.91 1.87 12.37
C ASN A 49 5.80 1.49 11.38
N TYR A 50 5.21 2.47 10.69
CA TYR A 50 4.03 2.30 9.83
C TYR A 50 4.22 1.21 8.77
N GLU A 51 5.39 1.12 8.15
CA GLU A 51 5.66 0.15 7.06
C GLU A 51 5.57 -1.31 7.51
N HIS A 52 5.88 -1.60 8.78
CA HIS A 52 5.89 -2.95 9.34
C HIS A 52 4.51 -3.42 9.83
N LEU A 53 3.50 -2.53 9.80
CA LEU A 53 2.16 -2.87 10.24
C LEU A 53 1.42 -3.72 9.21
N SER A 54 0.54 -4.58 9.71
CA SER A 54 -0.40 -5.33 8.86
C SER A 54 -1.36 -4.37 8.15
N VAL A 55 -1.91 -4.80 7.00
CA VAL A 55 -2.85 -4.00 6.20
C VAL A 55 -4.07 -3.57 7.03
N ALA A 56 -4.61 -4.47 7.87
CA ALA A 56 -5.74 -4.16 8.74
C ALA A 56 -5.42 -3.03 9.72
N LEU A 57 -4.24 -3.09 10.37
CA LEU A 57 -3.78 -2.06 11.30
C LEU A 57 -3.52 -0.72 10.61
N LYS A 58 -2.96 -0.74 9.39
CA LYS A 58 -2.79 0.47 8.56
C LYS A 58 -4.12 1.14 8.26
N ILE A 59 -5.14 0.37 7.86
CA ILE A 59 -6.49 0.90 7.59
C ILE A 59 -7.07 1.55 8.86
N SER A 60 -6.99 0.87 10.01
CA SER A 60 -7.50 1.42 11.27
C SER A 60 -6.79 2.73 11.65
N LEU A 61 -5.47 2.79 11.48
CA LEU A 61 -4.70 4.01 11.74
C LEU A 61 -5.06 5.16 10.79
N LEU A 62 -5.20 4.87 9.50
CA LEU A 62 -5.59 5.88 8.52
C LEU A 62 -7.00 6.41 8.80
N ASP A 63 -7.95 5.57 9.21
CA ASP A 63 -9.28 6.01 9.62
C ASP A 63 -9.21 6.92 10.86
N ILE A 64 -8.41 6.55 11.85
CA ILE A 64 -8.16 7.37 13.05
C ILE A 64 -7.57 8.73 12.65
N PHE A 65 -6.45 8.75 11.91
CA PHE A 65 -5.78 10.00 11.56
C PHE A 65 -6.55 10.87 10.57
N SER A 66 -7.30 10.29 9.64
CA SER A 66 -8.12 11.06 8.69
C SER A 66 -9.12 12.00 9.39
N ARG A 67 -9.53 11.64 10.61
CA ARG A 67 -10.51 12.39 11.42
C ARG A 67 -9.87 13.34 12.43
N LEU A 68 -8.58 13.21 12.67
CA LEU A 68 -7.83 13.89 13.75
C LEU A 68 -6.80 14.87 13.20
N ASP A 69 -6.05 14.41 12.21
CA ASP A 69 -4.89 15.08 11.63
C ASP A 69 -4.74 14.60 10.18
N SER A 70 -5.41 15.31 9.27
CA SER A 70 -5.41 14.98 7.85
C SER A 70 -4.01 15.06 7.24
N ASN A 71 -3.14 15.92 7.76
CA ASN A 71 -1.76 16.02 7.28
C ASN A 71 -0.97 14.76 7.64
N MET A 72 -1.15 14.25 8.85
CA MET A 72 -0.55 12.98 9.26
C MET A 72 -1.08 11.82 8.42
N ALA A 73 -2.39 11.75 8.20
CA ALA A 73 -2.99 10.74 7.32
C ALA A 73 -2.40 10.81 5.90
N CYS A 74 -2.29 12.00 5.30
CA CYS A 74 -1.67 12.17 3.99
C CYS A 74 -0.22 11.66 3.96
N ARG A 75 0.61 12.02 4.95
CA ARG A 75 2.01 11.55 5.03
C ARG A 75 2.13 10.03 5.11
N LEU A 76 1.22 9.36 5.83
CA LEU A 76 1.19 7.90 5.91
C LEU A 76 0.76 7.26 4.58
N VAL A 77 -0.27 7.81 3.93
CA VAL A 77 -0.75 7.36 2.61
C VAL A 77 0.31 7.55 1.51
N GLU A 78 1.03 8.68 1.50
CA GLU A 78 2.12 8.92 0.54
C GLU A 78 3.21 7.84 0.64
N LYS A 79 3.52 7.38 1.86
CA LYS A 79 4.45 6.28 2.09
C LYS A 79 3.96 4.96 1.49
N ASP A 80 2.70 4.62 1.71
CA ASP A 80 2.09 3.42 1.13
C ASP A 80 1.98 3.53 -0.40
N LEU A 81 1.65 4.71 -0.93
CA LEU A 81 1.54 4.95 -2.37
C LEU A 81 2.88 4.76 -3.08
N SER A 82 3.98 5.24 -2.49
CA SER A 82 5.32 5.05 -3.03
C SER A 82 5.71 3.57 -3.10
N ASN A 83 5.44 2.82 -2.02
CA ASN A 83 5.68 1.39 -1.95
C ASN A 83 4.79 0.62 -2.95
N ALA A 84 3.49 0.92 -2.98
CA ALA A 84 2.55 0.33 -3.92
C ALA A 84 2.99 0.60 -5.37
N TYR A 85 3.40 1.82 -5.70
CA TYR A 85 3.91 2.16 -7.03
C TYR A 85 5.18 1.38 -7.38
N ARG A 86 6.12 1.24 -6.44
CA ARG A 86 7.34 0.46 -6.63
C ARG A 86 7.03 -1.01 -6.89
N ASP A 87 6.16 -1.61 -6.10
CA ASP A 87 5.77 -3.01 -6.23
C ASP A 87 5.02 -3.24 -7.55
N PHE A 88 4.13 -2.30 -7.91
CA PHE A 88 3.40 -2.28 -9.17
C PHE A 88 4.34 -2.19 -10.38
N ARG A 89 5.38 -1.34 -10.30
CA ARG A 89 6.42 -1.23 -11.34
C ARG A 89 7.24 -2.51 -11.46
N HIS A 90 7.62 -3.13 -10.35
CA HIS A 90 8.34 -4.41 -10.36
C HIS A 90 7.51 -5.53 -10.97
N ALA A 91 6.22 -5.62 -10.62
CA ALA A 91 5.30 -6.58 -11.22
C ALA A 91 5.18 -6.37 -12.74
N GLY A 92 5.02 -5.12 -13.19
CA GLY A 92 4.98 -4.79 -14.62
C GLY A 92 6.23 -5.21 -15.38
N SER A 93 7.40 -5.04 -14.78
CA SER A 93 8.68 -5.48 -15.36
C SER A 93 8.76 -7.01 -15.48
N LYS A 94 8.28 -7.76 -14.48
CA LYS A 94 8.21 -9.23 -14.54
C LYS A 94 7.26 -9.70 -15.65
N VAL A 95 6.08 -9.07 -15.76
CA VAL A 95 5.13 -9.39 -16.84
C VAL A 95 5.77 -9.11 -18.20
N HIS A 96 6.46 -7.99 -18.37
CA HIS A 96 7.18 -7.67 -19.60
C HIS A 96 8.23 -8.74 -19.96
N GLN A 97 9.00 -9.22 -18.99
CA GLN A 97 9.97 -10.29 -19.21
C GLN A 97 9.31 -11.59 -19.70
N ILE A 98 8.17 -11.96 -19.11
CA ILE A 98 7.39 -13.13 -19.54
C ILE A 98 6.88 -12.93 -20.99
N LEU A 99 6.32 -11.76 -21.29
CA LEU A 99 5.86 -11.42 -22.64
C LEU A 99 7.01 -11.46 -23.65
N LEU A 100 8.21 -11.04 -23.26
CA LEU A 100 9.39 -11.07 -24.12
C LEU A 100 9.78 -12.52 -24.45
N ILE A 101 9.75 -13.43 -23.47
CA ILE A 101 10.00 -14.87 -23.68
C ILE A 101 8.94 -15.46 -24.63
N ILE A 102 7.65 -15.17 -24.41
CA ILE A 102 6.57 -15.62 -25.30
C ILE A 102 6.78 -15.07 -26.71
N SER A 103 7.17 -13.81 -26.84
CA SER A 103 7.42 -13.19 -28.15
C SER A 103 8.55 -13.86 -28.93
N GLN A 104 9.62 -14.26 -28.24
CA GLN A 104 10.72 -15.01 -28.84
C GLN A 104 10.27 -16.39 -29.31
N SER A 105 9.43 -17.08 -28.53
CA SER A 105 8.85 -18.38 -28.91
C SER A 105 7.92 -18.26 -30.11
N ASP A 106 7.12 -17.19 -30.20
CA ASP A 106 6.16 -16.97 -31.28
C ASP A 106 6.81 -16.35 -32.54
N GLY A 107 8.11 -16.04 -32.49
CA GLY A 107 8.82 -15.35 -33.58
C GLY A 107 8.30 -13.92 -33.82
N VAL A 108 7.72 -13.29 -32.80
CA VAL A 108 7.17 -11.93 -32.86
C VAL A 108 8.02 -10.99 -32.03
N ARG A 109 8.20 -9.75 -32.48
CA ARG A 109 9.03 -8.77 -31.79
C ARG A 109 8.20 -7.97 -30.80
N LEU A 110 8.40 -8.20 -29.50
CA LEU A 110 7.97 -7.26 -28.46
C LEU A 110 8.95 -6.07 -28.40
N PRO A 111 8.49 -4.82 -28.22
CA PRO A 111 9.39 -3.71 -27.96
C PRO A 111 10.30 -4.01 -26.75
N THR A 112 11.60 -3.74 -26.88
CA THR A 112 12.61 -4.04 -25.85
C THR A 112 12.51 -3.13 -24.62
N ILE A 113 11.80 -2.00 -24.75
CA ILE A 113 11.54 -1.09 -23.65
C ILE A 113 10.30 -1.60 -22.93
N SER A 114 10.39 -1.73 -21.59
CA SER A 114 9.23 -1.99 -20.74
C SER A 114 8.13 -1.01 -21.10
N ILE A 115 7.08 -1.51 -21.73
CA ILE A 115 5.86 -0.72 -21.95
C ILE A 115 5.30 -0.36 -20.56
N GLU A 116 4.51 0.71 -20.47
CA GLU A 116 3.78 1.03 -19.24
C GLU A 116 3.04 -0.21 -18.71
N PHE A 117 2.99 -0.36 -17.38
CA PHE A 117 2.38 -1.51 -16.71
C PHE A 117 1.01 -1.87 -17.30
N ASN A 118 0.15 -0.88 -17.52
CA ASN A 118 -1.21 -1.08 -18.02
C ASN A 118 -1.22 -1.84 -19.35
N LYS A 119 -0.26 -1.53 -20.23
CA LYS A 119 -0.16 -2.16 -21.54
C LYS A 119 0.48 -3.56 -21.47
N ASN A 120 1.45 -3.78 -20.58
CA ASN A 120 1.94 -5.14 -20.31
C ASN A 120 0.83 -6.04 -19.75
N MET A 121 0.00 -5.51 -18.84
CA MET A 121 -1.13 -6.23 -18.28
C MET A 121 -2.24 -6.49 -19.30
N GLU A 122 -2.57 -5.50 -20.14
CA GLU A 122 -3.54 -5.65 -21.22
C GLU A 122 -3.12 -6.77 -22.19
N ILE A 123 -1.86 -6.77 -22.62
CA ILE A 123 -1.33 -7.84 -23.47
C ILE A 123 -1.39 -9.19 -22.75
N ALA A 124 -0.96 -9.26 -21.49
CA ALA A 124 -1.00 -10.50 -20.71
C ALA A 124 -2.43 -11.04 -20.54
N LEU A 125 -3.41 -10.18 -20.28
CA LEU A 125 -4.82 -10.56 -20.17
C LEU A 125 -5.38 -11.13 -21.48
N LEU A 126 -5.02 -10.50 -22.62
CA LEU A 126 -5.43 -10.98 -23.94
C LEU A 126 -4.79 -12.34 -24.26
N LEU A 127 -3.53 -12.56 -23.89
CA LEU A 127 -2.88 -13.87 -24.01
C LEU A 127 -3.54 -14.94 -23.15
N LEU A 128 -3.84 -14.62 -21.88
CA LEU A 128 -4.57 -15.53 -20.98
C LEU A 128 -5.97 -15.86 -21.49
N SER A 129 -6.58 -14.98 -22.27
CA SER A 129 -7.86 -15.20 -22.96
C SER A 129 -7.73 -16.06 -24.23
N GLY A 130 -6.54 -16.61 -24.50
CA GLY A 130 -6.27 -17.50 -25.63
C GLY A 130 -5.91 -16.81 -26.94
N LYS A 131 -5.73 -15.48 -26.96
CA LYS A 131 -5.27 -14.78 -28.16
C LYS A 131 -3.78 -14.98 -28.36
N SER A 132 -3.33 -15.16 -29.60
CA SER A 132 -1.90 -15.21 -29.91
C SER A 132 -1.27 -13.82 -29.81
N LEU A 133 0.00 -13.76 -29.44
CA LEU A 133 0.70 -12.49 -29.29
C LEU A 133 0.76 -11.71 -30.62
N LYS A 134 0.87 -12.43 -31.74
CA LYS A 134 0.81 -11.85 -33.09
C LYS A 134 -0.49 -11.11 -33.36
N HIS A 135 -1.62 -11.61 -32.88
CA HIS A 135 -2.90 -10.94 -33.05
C HIS A 135 -3.00 -9.71 -32.14
N VAL A 136 -2.56 -9.84 -30.88
CA VAL A 136 -2.60 -8.76 -29.89
C VAL A 136 -1.73 -7.56 -30.28
N LEU A 137 -0.53 -7.79 -30.83
CA LEU A 137 0.37 -6.71 -31.24
C LEU A 137 0.00 -6.02 -32.55
N ASN A 138 -0.92 -6.59 -33.33
CA ASN A 138 -1.42 -6.04 -34.59
C ASN A 138 -2.86 -5.51 -34.48
N SER A 139 -3.44 -5.52 -33.27
CA SER A 139 -4.75 -4.93 -32.93
C SER A 139 -4.57 -3.47 -32.55
#